data_AF-A0A6P2A0C6-F1
#
_entry.id   AF-A0A6P2A0C6-F1
#
_cell.length_a   1.000
_cell.length_b   1.000
_cell.length_c   1.000
_cell.angle_alpha   90.00
_cell.angle_beta   90.00
_cell.angle_gamma   90.00
#
_symmetry.space_group_name_H-M   'P 1'
#
loop_
_entity.id
_entity.type
_entity.pdbx_description
1 polymer ?
#
loop_
_entity_poly.entity_id
_entity_poly.type
_entity_poly.pdbx_seq_one_letter_code
_entity_poly.pdbx_strand_id
1 'polypeptide(L)'
;MKLNNSVSAISCPVSPLSQSFDATIKRYRISAKRLSGETKVSENHISEFRRGKCDVSTTTLSRLLDGMEVLAPGSKQFFYQLVSGKENQSATSLKRSLVEVIQTADEDELLDAMAEITNRFRSLRNFGTVSSAESLMNANNCA
;
A
#
# COMPACT_ATOMS: atom_id res chain seq x y z
N MET A 1 -5.66 33.13 42.29
CA MET A 1 -5.19 32.02 41.43
C MET A 1 -5.89 32.16 40.08
N LYS A 2 -5.14 32.42 39.01
CA LYS A 2 -5.65 32.59 37.64
C LYS A 2 -5.08 31.42 36.85
N LEU A 3 -5.94 30.47 36.49
CA LEU A 3 -5.56 29.30 35.68
C LEU A 3 -5.55 29.72 34.21
N ASN A 4 -4.35 29.93 33.70
CA ASN A 4 -4.00 30.12 32.31
C ASN A 4 -4.03 28.76 31.61
N ASN A 5 -5.19 28.40 31.06
CA ASN A 5 -5.33 27.26 30.16
C ASN A 5 -4.95 27.70 28.74
N SER A 6 -3.66 27.64 28.44
CA SER A 6 -3.15 27.74 27.07
C SER A 6 -3.50 26.44 26.34
N VAL A 7 -4.64 26.44 25.65
CA VAL A 7 -4.97 25.42 24.67
C VAL A 7 -4.01 25.60 23.50
N SER A 8 -2.88 24.90 23.54
CA SER A 8 -2.02 24.69 22.38
C SER A 8 -2.88 24.14 21.26
N ALA A 9 -2.96 24.90 20.17
CA ALA A 9 -3.66 24.51 18.96
C ALA A 9 -3.22 23.10 18.55
N ILE A 10 -4.16 22.16 18.64
CA ILE A 10 -3.97 20.80 18.15
C ILE A 10 -3.77 20.94 16.64
N SER A 11 -2.53 20.72 16.20
CA SER A 11 -2.17 20.58 14.80
C SER A 11 -3.14 19.60 14.16
N CYS A 12 -3.97 20.09 13.24
CA CYS A 12 -4.98 19.28 12.58
C CYS A 12 -4.26 18.12 11.85
N PRO A 13 -4.50 16.86 12.25
CA PRO A 13 -3.96 15.73 11.51
C PRO A 13 -4.56 15.79 10.10
N VAL A 14 -3.69 15.92 9.09
CA VAL A 14 -4.06 15.97 7.68
C VAL A 14 -4.97 14.76 7.38
N SER A 15 -6.18 14.99 6.87
CA SER A 15 -7.18 13.94 6.62
C SER A 15 -6.57 12.77 5.83
N PRO A 16 -6.76 11.49 6.22
CA PRO A 16 -6.22 10.35 5.48
C PRO A 16 -6.57 10.36 3.99
N LEU A 17 -7.79 10.83 3.65
CA LEU A 17 -8.23 10.99 2.27
C LEU A 17 -7.40 12.03 1.50
N SER A 18 -7.10 13.17 2.12
CA SER A 18 -6.26 14.20 1.51
C SER A 18 -4.84 13.72 1.25
N GLN A 19 -4.28 12.91 2.17
CA GLN A 19 -2.96 12.32 2.03
C GLN A 19 -2.91 11.30 0.89
N SER A 20 -3.86 10.36 0.85
CA SER A 20 -3.95 9.38 -0.24
C SER A 20 -4.16 10.05 -1.59
N PHE A 21 -4.94 11.13 -1.63
CA PHE A 21 -5.18 11.91 -2.84
C PHE A 21 -3.91 12.61 -3.32
N ASP A 22 -3.19 13.30 -2.43
CA ASP A 22 -1.92 13.96 -2.78
C ASP A 22 -0.84 12.95 -3.21
N ALA A 23 -0.74 11.81 -2.53
CA ALA A 23 0.18 10.74 -2.90
C ALA A 23 -0.13 10.20 -4.31
N THR A 24 -1.40 9.99 -4.64
CA THR A 24 -1.82 9.54 -5.97
C THR A 24 -1.49 10.57 -7.04
N ILE A 25 -1.85 11.84 -6.83
CA ILE A 25 -1.56 12.92 -7.77
C ILE A 25 -0.06 13.05 -8.03
N LYS A 26 0.78 12.94 -7.00
CA LYS A 26 2.25 12.95 -7.11
C LYS A 26 2.76 11.76 -7.91
N ARG A 27 2.27 10.54 -7.62
CA ARG A 27 2.69 9.29 -8.28
C ARG A 27 2.45 9.33 -9.80
N TYR A 28 1.29 9.85 -10.21
CA TYR A 28 0.87 9.92 -11.61
C TYR A 28 1.20 11.26 -12.30
N ARG A 29 1.88 12.19 -11.58
CA ARG A 29 2.26 13.52 -12.09
C ARG A 29 1.08 14.32 -12.66
N ILE A 30 -0.10 14.18 -12.04
CA ILE A 30 -1.29 14.93 -12.43
C ILE A 30 -1.13 16.37 -11.89
N SER A 31 -1.32 17.38 -12.74
CA SER A 31 -1.29 18.77 -12.26
C SER A 31 -2.68 19.24 -11.84
N ALA A 32 -2.75 20.11 -10.83
CA ALA A 32 -4.02 20.69 -10.38
C ALA A 32 -4.74 21.43 -11.51
N LYS A 33 -3.99 22.10 -12.39
CA LYS A 33 -4.50 22.75 -13.61
C LYS A 33 -5.20 21.79 -14.56
N ARG A 34 -4.57 20.66 -14.89
CA ARG A 34 -5.17 19.66 -15.78
C ARG A 34 -6.40 19.04 -15.14
N LEU A 35 -6.32 18.70 -13.85
CA LEU A 35 -7.42 18.10 -13.13
C LEU A 35 -8.61 19.06 -12.98
N SER A 36 -8.35 20.36 -12.78
CA SER A 36 -9.38 21.41 -12.76
C SER A 36 -10.14 21.48 -14.09
N GLY A 37 -9.41 21.45 -15.22
CA GLY A 37 -10.00 21.46 -16.56
C GLY A 37 -10.97 20.29 -16.80
N GLU A 38 -10.58 19.11 -16.34
CA GLU A 38 -11.35 17.86 -16.48
C GLU A 38 -12.56 17.83 -15.54
N THR A 39 -12.39 18.25 -14.29
CA THR A 39 -13.37 18.01 -13.23
C THR A 39 -14.30 19.18 -12.96
N LYS A 40 -13.95 20.37 -13.47
CA LYS A 40 -14.57 21.67 -13.14
C LYS A 40 -14.48 22.06 -11.66
N VAL A 41 -13.56 21.45 -10.92
CA VAL A 41 -13.21 21.87 -9.56
C VAL A 41 -12.05 22.87 -9.66
N SER A 42 -12.13 24.01 -8.97
CA SER A 42 -11.10 25.05 -9.11
C SER A 42 -9.72 24.56 -8.63
N GLU A 43 -8.66 25.05 -9.28
CA GLU A 43 -7.27 24.69 -8.92
C GLU A 43 -6.93 25.00 -7.46
N ASN A 44 -7.49 26.08 -6.93
CA ASN A 44 -7.30 26.46 -5.53
C ASN A 44 -7.92 25.42 -4.59
N HIS A 45 -9.16 25.01 -4.85
CA HIS A 45 -9.86 24.01 -4.05
C HIS A 45 -9.13 22.66 -4.09
N ILE A 46 -8.66 22.23 -5.28
CA ILE A 46 -7.82 21.02 -5.40
C ILE A 46 -6.55 21.15 -4.56
N SER A 47 -5.89 22.31 -4.59
CA SER A 47 -4.65 22.55 -3.85
C SER A 47 -4.86 22.59 -2.33
N GLU A 48 -5.98 23.15 -1.87
CA GLU A 48 -6.36 23.18 -0.46
C GLU A 48 -6.71 21.77 0.05
N PHE A 49 -7.49 21.01 -0.72
CA PHE A 49 -7.81 19.62 -0.40
C PHE A 49 -6.54 18.77 -0.30
N ARG A 50 -5.62 18.86 -1.27
CA ARG A 50 -4.33 18.14 -1.24
C ARG A 50 -3.48 18.44 -0.01
N ARG A 51 -3.57 19.66 0.51
CA ARG A 51 -2.83 20.11 1.71
C ARG A 51 -3.58 19.81 3.01
N GLY A 52 -4.76 19.19 2.94
CA GLY A 52 -5.65 18.94 4.07
C GLY A 52 -6.19 20.21 4.71
N LYS A 53 -6.25 21.33 3.97
CA LYS A 53 -6.78 22.62 4.46
C LYS A 53 -8.31 22.69 4.40
N CYS A 54 -8.92 21.89 3.52
CA CYS A 54 -10.35 21.74 3.42
C CYS A 54 -10.70 20.28 3.13
N ASP A 55 -11.88 19.86 3.55
CA ASP A 55 -12.49 18.62 3.07
C ASP A 55 -13.29 18.88 1.80
N VAL A 56 -13.64 17.80 1.09
CA VAL A 56 -14.48 17.84 -0.11
C VAL A 56 -15.72 16.98 0.10
N SER A 57 -16.83 17.38 -0.51
CA SER A 57 -18.02 16.52 -0.53
C SER A 57 -17.75 15.23 -1.31
N THR A 58 -18.53 14.17 -1.03
CA THR A 58 -18.45 12.90 -1.75
C THR A 58 -18.60 13.07 -3.27
N THR A 59 -19.48 13.96 -3.70
CA THR A 59 -19.69 14.26 -5.13
C THR A 59 -18.46 14.92 -5.76
N THR A 60 -17.83 15.87 -5.06
CA THR A 60 -16.61 16.53 -5.52
C THR A 60 -15.45 15.54 -5.55
N LEU A 61 -15.31 14.70 -4.52
CA LEU A 61 -14.32 13.63 -4.49
C LEU A 61 -14.49 12.66 -5.65
N SER A 62 -15.71 12.20 -5.93
CA SER A 62 -15.98 11.30 -7.07
C SER A 62 -15.54 11.93 -8.38
N ARG A 63 -15.92 13.19 -8.64
CA ARG A 63 -15.50 13.92 -9.85
C ARG A 63 -13.99 14.02 -9.96
N LEU A 64 -13.30 14.32 -8.84
CA LEU A 64 -11.84 14.38 -8.82
C LEU A 64 -11.22 13.02 -9.16
N LEU A 65 -11.72 11.92 -8.58
CA LEU A 65 -11.23 10.58 -8.86
C LEU A 65 -11.50 10.15 -10.32
N ASP A 66 -12.67 10.48 -10.86
CA ASP A 66 -13.01 10.20 -12.26
C ASP A 66 -12.12 10.99 -13.21
N GLY A 67 -11.87 12.28 -12.92
CA GLY A 67 -10.95 13.09 -13.71
C GLY A 67 -9.50 12.61 -13.62
N MET A 68 -9.08 12.09 -12.48
CA MET A 68 -7.76 11.45 -12.36
C MET A 68 -7.66 10.21 -13.24
N GLU A 69 -8.70 9.36 -13.25
CA GLU A 69 -8.74 8.15 -14.08
C GLU A 69 -8.69 8.48 -15.58
N VAL A 70 -9.40 9.53 -16.01
CA VAL A 70 -9.33 10.02 -17.40
C VAL A 70 -7.93 10.53 -17.75
N LEU A 71 -7.31 11.30 -16.87
CA LEU A 71 -5.98 11.88 -17.12
C LEU A 71 -4.84 10.87 -17.02
N ALA A 72 -5.00 9.86 -16.17
CA ALA A 72 -4.04 8.80 -15.94
C ALA A 72 -4.77 7.52 -15.49
N PRO A 73 -5.04 6.58 -16.42
CA PRO A 73 -5.71 5.31 -16.11
C PRO A 73 -5.00 4.51 -15.01
N GLY A 74 -5.78 3.89 -14.13
CA GLY A 74 -5.32 3.16 -12.95
C GLY A 74 -5.06 4.03 -11.72
N SER A 75 -5.12 5.35 -11.83
CA SER A 75 -4.91 6.26 -10.69
C SER A 75 -6.00 6.15 -9.63
N LYS A 76 -7.26 5.91 -10.02
CA LYS A 76 -8.37 5.71 -9.08
C LYS A 76 -8.21 4.42 -8.28
N GLN A 77 -7.74 3.34 -8.93
CA GLN A 77 -7.43 2.08 -8.25
C GLN A 77 -6.30 2.24 -7.23
N PHE A 78 -5.22 2.94 -7.60
CA PHE A 78 -4.12 3.22 -6.68
C PHE A 78 -4.58 4.04 -5.47
N PHE A 79 -5.40 5.07 -5.69
CA PHE A 79 -6.02 5.83 -4.60
C PHE A 79 -6.78 4.92 -3.62
N TYR A 80 -7.62 4.00 -4.13
CA TYR A 80 -8.34 3.06 -3.26
C TYR A 80 -7.42 2.10 -2.51
N GLN A 81 -6.30 1.68 -3.09
CA GLN A 81 -5.31 0.86 -2.39
C GLN A 81 -4.69 1.62 -1.21
N LEU A 82 -4.37 2.91 -1.39
CA LEU A 82 -3.86 3.77 -0.32
C LEU A 82 -4.88 3.94 0.80
N VAL A 83 -6.13 4.27 0.46
CA VAL A 83 -7.20 4.46 1.46
C VAL A 83 -7.50 3.16 2.22
N SER A 84 -7.39 2.01 1.55
CA SER A 84 -7.58 0.69 2.16
C SER A 84 -6.37 0.24 3.00
N GLY A 85 -5.31 1.03 3.10
CA GLY A 85 -4.08 0.67 3.81
C GLY A 85 -3.27 -0.46 3.15
N LYS A 86 -3.56 -0.79 1.88
CA LYS A 86 -2.95 -1.93 1.16
C LYS A 86 -1.53 -1.65 0.63
N GLU A 87 -1.04 -0.41 0.72
CA GLU A 87 0.35 -0.06 0.36
C GLU A 87 1.36 -0.69 1.34
N ASN A 88 0.97 -0.89 2.60
CA ASN A 88 1.80 -1.47 3.65
C ASN A 88 1.59 -2.97 3.80
N GLN A 89 1.42 -3.70 2.70
CA GLN A 89 1.69 -5.14 2.72
C GLN A 89 3.21 -5.41 2.79
N SER A 90 3.86 -4.83 3.80
CA SER A 90 5.23 -5.12 4.21
C SER A 90 5.29 -6.52 4.82
N ALA A 91 6.46 -7.16 4.84
CA ALA A 91 6.66 -8.46 5.48
C ALA A 91 6.09 -8.54 6.92
N THR A 92 5.98 -7.40 7.61
CA THR A 92 5.35 -7.30 8.93
C THR A 92 3.82 -7.51 8.91
N SER A 93 3.11 -7.07 7.87
CA SER A 93 1.66 -7.29 7.74
C SER A 93 1.35 -8.73 7.35
N LEU A 94 2.19 -9.37 6.52
CA LEU A 94 2.05 -10.78 6.18
C LEU A 94 2.27 -11.67 7.41
N LYS A 95 3.27 -11.33 8.25
CA LYS A 95 3.45 -12.01 9.55
C LYS A 95 2.22 -11.86 10.43
N ARG A 96 1.64 -10.67 10.52
CA ARG A 96 0.44 -10.42 11.32
C ARG A 96 -0.77 -11.21 10.79
N SER A 97 -0.97 -11.19 9.48
CA SER A 97 -2.03 -11.95 8.81
C SER A 97 -1.86 -13.46 8.99
N LEU A 98 -0.64 -14.00 8.92
CA LEU A 98 -0.39 -15.43 9.15
C LEU A 98 -0.66 -15.83 10.60
N VAL A 99 -0.29 -14.99 11.57
CA VAL A 99 -0.59 -15.23 12.99
C VAL A 99 -2.10 -15.24 13.24
N GLU A 100 -2.84 -14.31 12.64
CA GLU A 100 -4.30 -14.26 12.74
C GLU A 100 -4.96 -15.50 12.11
N VAL A 101 -4.46 -15.97 10.97
CA VAL A 101 -4.93 -17.22 10.34
C VAL A 101 -4.69 -18.42 11.26
N ILE A 102 -3.51 -18.55 11.85
CA ILE A 102 -3.19 -19.65 12.78
C ILE A 102 -4.09 -19.64 14.02
N GLN A 103 -4.46 -18.45 14.52
CA GLN A 103 -5.30 -18.33 15.71
C GLN A 103 -6.79 -18.64 15.48
N THR A 104 -7.24 -18.59 14.22
CA THR A 104 -8.66 -18.75 13.86
C THR A 104 -8.97 -20.04 13.12
N ALA A 105 -7.95 -20.71 12.58
CA ALA A 105 -8.06 -21.99 11.90
C ALA A 105 -8.47 -23.12 12.85
N ASP A 106 -9.22 -24.08 12.32
CA ASP A 106 -9.54 -25.33 13.03
C ASP A 106 -8.40 -26.37 12.95
N GLU A 107 -8.58 -27.52 13.60
CA GLU A 107 -7.54 -28.55 13.71
C GLU A 107 -7.13 -29.11 12.35
N ASP A 108 -8.09 -29.35 11.46
CA ASP A 108 -7.84 -29.92 10.13
C ASP A 108 -7.10 -28.89 9.25
N GLU A 109 -7.55 -27.63 9.27
CA GLU A 109 -6.90 -26.53 8.56
C GLU A 109 -5.46 -26.29 9.03
N LEU A 110 -5.20 -26.42 10.33
CA LEU A 110 -3.85 -26.31 10.90
C LEU A 110 -2.94 -27.45 10.44
N LEU A 111 -3.44 -28.68 10.42
CA LEU A 111 -2.70 -29.85 9.96
C LEU A 111 -2.32 -29.74 8.48
N ASP A 112 -3.25 -29.30 7.64
CA ASP A 112 -3.02 -29.05 6.22
C ASP A 112 -1.96 -27.95 6.01
N ALA A 113 -2.08 -26.83 6.75
CA ALA A 113 -1.11 -25.76 6.69
C ALA A 113 0.30 -26.23 7.12
N MET A 114 0.39 -27.07 8.15
CA MET A 114 1.66 -27.67 8.59
C MET A 114 2.31 -28.54 7.52
N ALA A 115 1.52 -29.37 6.83
CA ALA A 115 2.01 -30.21 5.74
C ALA A 115 2.61 -29.36 4.60
N GLU A 116 1.90 -28.32 4.19
CA GLU A 116 2.35 -27.41 3.12
C GLU A 116 3.60 -26.62 3.50
N ILE A 117 3.67 -26.11 4.74
CA ILE A 117 4.86 -25.45 5.26
C ILE A 117 6.06 -26.41 5.27
N THR A 118 5.86 -27.66 5.69
CA THR A 118 6.90 -28.70 5.70
C THR A 118 7.40 -29.01 4.29
N ASN A 119 6.49 -29.14 3.33
CA ASN A 119 6.82 -29.36 1.91
C ASN A 119 7.64 -28.19 1.36
N ARG A 120 7.28 -26.96 1.71
CA ARG A 120 8.01 -25.76 1.29
C ARG A 120 9.44 -25.73 1.82
N PHE A 121 9.67 -26.03 3.10
CA PHE A 121 11.01 -26.09 3.67
C PHE A 121 11.87 -27.17 3.03
N ARG A 122 11.28 -28.34 2.74
CA ARG A 122 11.98 -29.41 2.00
C ARG A 122 12.41 -28.94 0.62
N SER A 123 11.51 -28.29 -0.12
CA SER A 123 11.83 -27.73 -1.43
C SER A 123 12.97 -26.72 -1.37
N LEU A 124 12.93 -25.77 -0.43
CA LEU A 124 13.97 -24.74 -0.29
C LEU A 124 15.33 -25.34 0.08
N ARG A 125 15.35 -26.38 0.92
CA ARG A 125 16.59 -27.04 1.33
C ARG A 125 17.23 -27.84 0.20
N ASN A 126 16.42 -28.47 -0.66
CA ASN A 126 16.91 -29.23 -1.81
C ASN A 126 17.61 -28.33 -2.85
N PHE A 127 17.23 -27.04 -2.95
CA PHE A 127 17.94 -26.07 -3.79
C PHE A 127 19.31 -25.65 -3.23
N GLY A 128 19.55 -25.78 -1.91
CA GLY A 128 20.82 -25.42 -1.28
C GLY A 128 21.95 -26.43 -1.51
N THR A 129 21.64 -27.67 -1.86
CA THR A 129 22.64 -28.76 -1.98
C THR A 129 23.10 -29.05 -3.41
N VAL A 130 22.36 -28.61 -4.44
CA VAL A 130 22.73 -28.88 -5.85
C VAL A 130 23.87 -27.96 -6.33
N SER A 131 24.00 -26.75 -5.76
CA SER A 131 25.04 -25.79 -6.18
C SER A 131 26.48 -26.18 -5.83
N SER A 132 26.71 -27.13 -4.93
CA SER A 132 28.07 -27.57 -4.54
C SER A 132 28.51 -28.89 -5.19
N ALA A 133 27.60 -29.64 -5.81
CA ALA A 133 27.90 -30.95 -6.37
C ALA A 133 28.33 -30.90 -7.85
N GLU A 134 27.87 -29.90 -8.62
CA GLU A 134 28.19 -29.82 -10.07
C GLU A 134 29.60 -29.28 -10.36
N SER A 135 30.30 -28.68 -9.38
CA SER A 135 31.67 -28.17 -9.59
C SER A 135 32.77 -29.24 -9.50
N LEU A 136 32.48 -30.46 -9.03
CA LEU A 136 33.51 -31.48 -8.78
C LEU A 136 33.56 -32.61 -9.83
N MET A 137 32.65 -32.64 -10.81
CA MET A 137 32.65 -33.70 -11.84
C MET A 137 33.32 -33.32 -13.18
N ASN A 138 33.82 -32.09 -13.35
CA ASN A 138 34.36 -31.64 -14.64
C ASN A 138 35.90 -31.51 -14.71
N ALA A 139 36.66 -32.06 -13.75
CA ALA A 139 38.11 -31.89 -13.68
C ALA A 139 38.96 -33.13 -14.05
N ASN A 140 38.35 -34.29 -14.37
CA ASN A 140 39.09 -35.55 -14.57
C ASN A 140 38.94 -36.16 -15.98
N ASN A 141 38.99 -35.36 -17.05
CA ASN A 141 39.17 -35.88 -18.41
C ASN A 141 40.02 -34.93 -19.25
N CYS A 142 41.34 -35.00 -19.04
CA CYS A 142 42.37 -34.67 -20.02
C CYS A 142 43.66 -35.38 -19.59
N ALA A 143 43.82 -36.61 -20.07
CA ALA A 143 45.10 -37.32 -20.15
C ALA A 143 45.38 -37.62 -21.62
#